data_AF-A0A5C7PQV5-F1
#
_entry.id   AF-A0A5C7PQV5-F1
#
_cell.length_a   1.000
_cell.length_b   1.000
_cell.length_c   1.000
_cell.angle_alpha   90.00
_cell.angle_beta   90.00
_cell.angle_gamma   90.00
#
_symmetry.space_group_name_H-M   'P 1'
#
loop_
_entity.id
_entity.type
_entity.pdbx_description
1 polymer ?
#
loop_
_entity_poly.entity_id
_entity_poly.type
_entity_poly.pdbx_seq_one_letter_code
_entity_poly.pdbx_strand_id
1 'polypeptide(L)'
;MRVRRSTPKDVQFGHKLSSVPVQYGLPSVDELWEEISEYMDILLGRKDAPIESPYLTLAEVATAYYCRAQEIDAKIHAGEREGDIVKGSPYYRFRTGELRSFIELSKRSSELGSRRLTQEQLLHEQREVS
;
A
#
# COMPACT_ATOMS: atom_id res chain seq x y z
N MET A 1 12.15 16.67 36.88
CA MET A 1 12.14 16.53 35.40
C MET A 1 10.71 16.80 34.93
N ARG A 2 10.46 17.88 34.16
CA ARG A 2 9.10 18.28 33.74
C ARG A 2 8.71 17.45 32.51
N VAL A 3 7.78 16.52 32.67
CA VAL A 3 7.12 15.82 31.56
C VAL A 3 6.39 16.86 30.71
N ARG A 4 6.84 17.06 29.46
CA ARG A 4 6.10 17.84 28.47
C ARG A 4 4.85 17.03 28.11
N ARG A 5 3.67 17.54 28.46
CA ARG A 5 2.41 17.03 27.89
C ARG A 5 2.43 17.26 26.39
N SER A 6 2.09 16.23 25.61
CA SER A 6 1.90 16.36 24.16
C SER A 6 0.92 17.51 23.90
N THR A 7 1.38 18.46 23.09
CA THR A 7 0.58 19.60 22.64
C THR A 7 -0.27 19.18 21.44
N PRO A 8 -1.38 19.87 21.13
CA PRO A 8 -2.19 19.59 19.93
C PRO A 8 -1.41 19.73 18.61
N LYS A 9 -0.20 20.31 18.63
CA LYS A 9 0.74 20.37 17.51
C LYS A 9 1.46 19.04 17.23
N ASP A 10 1.39 18.08 18.15
CA ASP A 10 2.01 16.76 18.02
C ASP A 10 1.07 15.75 17.33
N VAL A 11 -0.19 16.14 17.07
CA VAL A 11 -1.13 15.39 16.23
C VAL A 11 -1.17 16.05 14.85
N GLN A 12 -0.21 15.70 14.01
CA GLN A 12 -0.13 16.24 12.65
C GLN A 12 -1.02 15.45 11.69
N PHE A 13 -2.22 15.97 11.42
CA PHE A 13 -3.14 15.53 10.37
C PHE A 13 -2.64 15.84 8.94
N GLY A 14 -1.33 15.71 8.68
CA GLY A 14 -0.69 16.27 7.47
C GLY A 14 -0.81 15.41 6.22
N HIS A 15 -0.62 14.09 6.34
CA HIS A 15 -0.63 13.20 5.19
C HIS A 15 -1.52 11.99 5.47
N LYS A 16 -2.67 11.96 4.79
CA LYS A 16 -3.62 10.85 4.85
C LYS A 16 -3.22 9.78 3.84
N LEU A 17 -3.80 8.58 3.92
CA LEU A 17 -3.65 7.53 2.91
C LEU A 17 -3.90 8.03 1.47
N SER A 18 -4.79 9.04 1.33
CA SER A 18 -5.07 9.75 0.07
C SER A 18 -3.90 10.53 -0.52
N SER A 19 -2.79 10.66 0.21
CA SER A 19 -1.62 11.40 -0.26
C SER A 19 -0.76 10.53 -1.18
N VAL A 20 -0.87 9.20 -1.10
CA VAL A 20 -0.16 8.28 -1.98
C VAL A 20 -0.84 8.31 -3.34
N PRO A 21 -0.17 8.79 -4.40
CA PRO A 21 -0.77 8.86 -5.73
C PRO A 21 -1.00 7.43 -6.23
N VAL A 22 -2.26 7.12 -6.59
CA VAL A 22 -2.67 5.87 -7.23
C VAL A 22 -3.45 6.21 -8.49
N GLN A 23 -3.32 5.41 -9.55
CA GLN A 23 -4.07 5.64 -10.78
C GLN A 23 -5.56 5.28 -10.58
N TYR A 24 -6.42 5.69 -11.51
CA TYR A 24 -7.86 5.40 -11.50
C TYR A 24 -8.28 4.62 -12.73
N GLY A 25 -9.31 3.78 -12.59
CA GLY A 25 -9.93 3.06 -13.72
C GLY A 25 -9.30 1.69 -14.00
N LEU A 26 -9.62 1.13 -15.17
CA LEU A 26 -9.02 -0.09 -15.72
C LEU A 26 -8.32 0.26 -17.04
N PRO A 27 -7.06 0.74 -17.00
CA PRO A 27 -6.26 0.97 -18.21
C PRO A 27 -5.87 -0.37 -18.85
N SER A 28 -5.08 -0.32 -19.93
CA SER A 28 -4.60 -1.54 -20.60
C SER A 28 -3.81 -2.45 -19.65
N VAL A 29 -3.70 -3.74 -19.97
CA VAL A 29 -2.93 -4.70 -19.14
C VAL A 29 -1.46 -4.30 -19.03
N ASP A 30 -0.88 -3.74 -20.08
CA ASP A 30 0.51 -3.29 -20.07
C ASP A 30 0.70 -2.11 -19.10
N GLU A 31 -0.20 -1.13 -19.13
CA GLU A 31 -0.21 0.00 -18.19
C GLU A 31 -0.44 -0.48 -16.74
N LEU A 32 -1.33 -1.45 -16.53
CA LEU A 32 -1.55 -2.06 -15.21
C LEU A 32 -0.29 -2.78 -14.70
N TRP A 33 0.42 -3.49 -15.58
CA TRP A 33 1.66 -4.16 -15.22
C TRP A 33 2.77 -3.16 -14.87
N GLU A 34 2.91 -2.08 -15.64
CA GLU A 34 3.82 -0.98 -15.32
C GLU A 34 3.49 -0.34 -13.97
N GLU A 35 2.21 -0.05 -13.72
CA GLU A 35 1.72 0.50 -12.45
C GLU A 35 2.12 -0.39 -11.26
N ILE A 36 1.78 -1.69 -11.30
CA ILE A 36 2.11 -2.58 -10.16
C ILE A 36 3.62 -2.86 -10.05
N SER A 37 4.36 -2.83 -11.16
CA SER A 37 5.82 -3.00 -11.14
C SER A 37 6.52 -1.85 -10.42
N GLU A 38 6.05 -0.63 -10.64
CA GLU A 38 6.54 0.53 -9.91
C GLU A 38 6.25 0.42 -8.41
N TYR A 39 5.03 0.00 -8.04
CA TYR A 39 4.70 -0.25 -6.63
C TYR A 39 5.56 -1.36 -6.03
N MET A 40 5.85 -2.43 -6.76
CA MET A 40 6.74 -3.50 -6.31
C MET A 40 8.15 -2.97 -6.04
N ASP A 41 8.71 -2.17 -6.93
CA ASP A 41 10.03 -1.58 -6.73
C ASP A 41 10.10 -0.72 -5.47
N ILE A 42 9.02 0.00 -5.15
CA ILE A 42 8.92 0.82 -3.93
C ILE A 42 8.81 -0.07 -2.69
N LEU A 43 7.92 -1.07 -2.70
CA LEU A 43 7.75 -1.99 -1.56
C LEU A 43 8.99 -2.84 -1.27
N LEU A 44 9.79 -3.12 -2.30
CA LEU A 44 11.04 -3.87 -2.19
C LEU A 44 12.26 -2.97 -1.93
N GLY A 45 12.06 -1.65 -1.80
CA GLY A 45 13.12 -0.69 -1.50
C GLY A 45 14.13 -0.46 -2.63
N ARG A 46 13.74 -0.76 -3.88
CA ARG A 46 14.53 -0.44 -5.08
C ARG A 46 14.31 1.00 -5.56
N LYS A 47 13.14 1.56 -5.24
CA LYS A 47 12.78 2.96 -5.48
C LYS A 47 12.30 3.59 -4.18
N ASP A 48 12.49 4.89 -4.05
CA ASP A 48 11.97 5.65 -2.93
C ASP A 48 10.45 5.75 -2.99
N ALA A 49 9.81 5.85 -1.82
CA ALA A 49 8.38 6.08 -1.74
C ALA A 49 8.03 7.44 -2.36
N PRO A 50 6.85 7.57 -3.00
CA PRO A 50 6.45 8.79 -3.70
C PRO A 50 6.20 9.97 -2.75
N ILE A 51 6.16 9.70 -1.45
CA ILE A 51 6.06 10.70 -0.40
C ILE A 51 7.20 10.47 0.58
N GLU A 52 8.12 11.42 0.60
CA GLU A 52 9.10 11.53 1.66
C GLU A 52 8.41 12.17 2.87
N SER A 53 7.85 11.33 3.73
CA SER A 53 7.23 11.76 4.97
C SER A 53 7.85 10.98 6.12
N PRO A 54 8.41 11.66 7.14
CA PRO A 54 8.91 10.98 8.33
C PRO A 54 7.78 10.32 9.14
N TYR A 55 6.52 10.55 8.75
CA TYR A 55 5.32 10.06 9.40
C TYR A 55 4.67 8.91 8.65
N LEU A 56 4.75 8.90 7.31
CA LEU A 56 4.17 7.82 6.52
C LEU A 56 5.10 6.61 6.57
N THR A 57 4.59 5.55 7.16
CA THR A 57 5.32 4.29 7.30
C THR A 57 5.13 3.41 6.08
N LEU A 58 6.04 2.45 5.91
CA LEU A 58 5.89 1.36 4.95
C LEU A 58 4.49 0.71 5.01
N ALA A 59 3.87 0.66 6.19
CA ALA A 59 2.52 0.12 6.37
C ALA A 59 1.46 0.89 5.57
N GLU A 60 1.51 2.22 5.59
CA GLU A 60 0.51 3.09 4.94
C GLU A 60 0.69 3.09 3.42
N VAL A 61 1.94 3.16 2.95
CA VAL A 61 2.25 3.04 1.52
C VAL A 61 1.82 1.67 0.99
N ALA A 62 2.16 0.59 1.70
CA ALA A 62 1.74 -0.76 1.35
C ALA A 62 0.22 -0.94 1.39
N THR A 63 -0.46 -0.30 2.34
CA THR A 63 -1.93 -0.31 2.43
C THR A 63 -2.55 0.40 1.22
N ALA A 64 -2.03 1.57 0.83
CA ALA A 64 -2.53 2.29 -0.35
C ALA A 64 -2.40 1.45 -1.63
N TYR A 65 -1.25 0.83 -1.84
CA TYR A 65 -1.01 -0.05 -2.98
C TYR A 65 -1.85 -1.33 -2.93
N TYR A 66 -2.05 -1.91 -1.76
CA TYR A 66 -2.95 -3.05 -1.57
C TYR A 66 -4.39 -2.69 -1.94
N CYS A 67 -4.90 -1.55 -1.45
CA CYS A 67 -6.23 -1.05 -1.80
C CYS A 67 -6.39 -0.83 -3.30
N ARG A 68 -5.38 -0.26 -3.96
CA ARG A 68 -5.37 -0.10 -5.41
C ARG A 68 -5.39 -1.44 -6.15
N ALA A 69 -4.61 -2.41 -5.70
CA ALA A 69 -4.61 -3.76 -6.29
C ALA A 69 -5.98 -4.45 -6.16
N GLN A 70 -6.63 -4.31 -5.00
CA GLN A 70 -8.00 -4.82 -4.76
C GLN A 70 -9.04 -4.12 -5.65
N GLU A 71 -8.88 -2.82 -5.91
CA GLU A 71 -9.75 -2.08 -6.83
C GLU A 71 -9.63 -2.62 -8.26
N ILE A 72 -8.40 -2.84 -8.75
CA ILE A 72 -8.14 -3.43 -10.07
C ILE A 72 -8.77 -4.83 -10.15
N ASP A 73 -8.52 -5.67 -9.15
CA ASP A 73 -9.06 -7.03 -9.07
C ASP A 73 -10.60 -7.04 -9.15
N ALA A 74 -11.25 -6.17 -8.37
CA ALA A 74 -12.71 -6.02 -8.35
C ALA A 74 -13.27 -5.56 -9.71
N LYS A 75 -12.59 -4.64 -10.39
CA LYS A 75 -12.99 -4.16 -11.73
C LYS A 75 -12.86 -5.24 -12.80
N ILE A 76 -11.77 -6.01 -12.80
CA ILE A 76 -11.61 -7.15 -13.73
C ILE A 76 -12.68 -8.21 -13.45
N HIS A 77 -12.91 -8.52 -12.17
CA HIS A 77 -13.99 -9.42 -11.75
C HIS A 77 -15.39 -8.95 -12.20
N ALA A 78 -15.66 -7.64 -12.19
CA ALA A 78 -16.92 -7.09 -12.66
C ALA A 78 -17.08 -7.29 -14.19
N GLY A 79 -16.04 -6.98 -14.97
CA GLY A 79 -16.05 -7.21 -16.42
C GLY A 79 -16.20 -8.69 -16.80
N GLU A 80 -15.68 -9.62 -15.98
CA GLU A 80 -15.92 -11.06 -16.16
C GLU A 80 -17.39 -11.46 -15.93
N ARG A 81 -18.05 -10.82 -14.96
CA ARG A 81 -19.47 -11.06 -14.65
C ARG A 81 -20.38 -10.52 -15.75
N GLU A 82 -20.02 -9.39 -16.33
CA GLU A 82 -20.75 -8.71 -17.41
C GLU A 82 -20.54 -9.36 -18.77
N GLY A 83 -19.48 -10.16 -18.92
CA GLY A 83 -19.14 -10.89 -20.15
C GLY A 83 -18.17 -10.15 -21.06
N ASP A 84 -17.77 -8.94 -20.70
CA ASP A 84 -16.80 -8.11 -21.44
C ASP A 84 -15.36 -8.66 -21.32
N ILE A 85 -15.05 -9.33 -20.22
CA ILE A 85 -13.76 -9.98 -19.98
C ILE A 85 -13.96 -11.49 -20.00
N VAL A 86 -13.52 -12.14 -21.07
CA VAL A 86 -13.62 -13.59 -21.21
C VAL A 86 -12.48 -14.31 -20.48
N LYS A 87 -12.71 -15.56 -20.08
CA LYS A 87 -11.64 -16.43 -19.57
C LYS A 87 -10.52 -16.56 -20.59
N GLY A 88 -9.27 -16.50 -20.12
CA GLY A 88 -8.08 -16.54 -20.98
C GLY A 88 -7.73 -15.22 -21.67
N SER A 89 -8.57 -14.19 -21.56
CA SER A 89 -8.21 -12.83 -21.98
C SER A 89 -6.95 -12.32 -21.27
N PRO A 90 -6.27 -11.29 -21.80
CA PRO A 90 -5.15 -10.65 -21.12
C PRO A 90 -5.48 -10.22 -19.69
N TYR A 91 -6.62 -9.55 -19.47
CA TYR A 91 -7.05 -9.12 -18.13
C TYR A 91 -7.27 -10.30 -17.18
N TYR A 92 -7.92 -11.37 -17.66
CA TYR A 92 -8.12 -12.58 -16.87
C TYR A 92 -6.78 -13.17 -16.41
N ARG A 93 -5.83 -13.33 -17.34
CA ARG A 93 -4.49 -13.89 -17.05
C ARG A 93 -3.74 -13.02 -16.06
N PHE A 94 -3.67 -11.72 -16.30
CA PHE A 94 -3.05 -10.73 -15.42
C PHE A 94 -3.61 -10.80 -13.99
N ARG A 95 -4.94 -10.82 -13.85
CA ARG A 95 -5.59 -10.90 -12.54
C ARG A 95 -5.19 -12.19 -11.79
N THR A 96 -5.21 -13.32 -12.49
CA THR A 96 -4.93 -14.63 -11.87
C THR A 96 -3.44 -14.91 -11.62
N GLY A 97 -2.55 -14.19 -12.31
CA GLY A 97 -1.10 -14.31 -12.19
C GLY A 97 -0.49 -13.14 -11.42
N GLU A 98 -0.02 -12.15 -12.16
CA GLU A 98 0.78 -11.01 -11.71
C GLU A 98 0.09 -10.22 -10.58
N LEU A 99 -1.18 -9.84 -10.79
CA LEU A 99 -1.93 -9.04 -9.81
C LEU A 99 -2.12 -9.81 -8.49
N ARG A 100 -2.39 -11.12 -8.56
CA ARG A 100 -2.55 -11.96 -7.38
C ARG A 100 -1.27 -12.01 -6.55
N SER A 101 -0.13 -12.21 -7.19
CA SER A 101 1.17 -12.18 -6.51
C SER A 101 1.45 -10.81 -5.88
N PHE A 102 1.09 -9.73 -6.56
CA PHE A 102 1.25 -8.37 -6.04
C PHE A 102 0.34 -8.08 -4.83
N ILE A 103 -0.91 -8.55 -4.84
CA ILE A 103 -1.83 -8.44 -3.69
C ILE A 103 -1.24 -9.12 -2.45
N GLU A 104 -0.66 -10.31 -2.62
CA GLU A 104 -0.01 -11.02 -1.52
C GLU A 104 1.22 -10.28 -0.98
N LEU A 105 2.07 -9.76 -1.88
CA LEU A 105 3.23 -8.96 -1.51
C LEU A 105 2.84 -7.71 -0.73
N SER A 106 1.95 -6.89 -1.28
CA SER A 106 1.50 -5.64 -0.66
C SER A 106 0.85 -5.86 0.71
N LYS A 107 0.05 -6.93 0.86
CA LYS A 107 -0.51 -7.35 2.16
C LYS A 107 0.59 -7.68 3.17
N ARG A 108 1.56 -8.52 2.80
CA ARG A 108 2.68 -8.89 3.69
C ARG A 108 3.54 -7.68 4.07
N SER A 109 3.79 -6.78 3.14
CA SER A 109 4.52 -5.54 3.40
C SER A 109 3.78 -4.63 4.39
N SER A 110 2.45 -4.54 4.27
CA SER A 110 1.61 -3.81 5.22
C SER A 110 1.68 -4.42 6.62
N GLU A 111 1.56 -5.74 6.73
CA GLU A 111 1.67 -6.46 8.01
C GLU A 111 3.05 -6.30 8.65
N LEU A 112 4.13 -6.34 7.86
CA LEU A 112 5.50 -6.10 8.33
C LEU A 112 5.65 -4.68 8.87
N GLY A 113 5.14 -3.67 8.15
CA GLY A 113 5.16 -2.29 8.60
C GLY A 113 4.42 -2.09 9.91
N SER A 114 3.24 -2.71 10.06
CA SER A 114 2.46 -2.68 11.31
C SER A 114 3.21 -3.28 12.49
N ARG A 115 3.87 -4.45 12.31
CA ARG A 115 4.67 -5.08 13.36
C ARG A 115 5.86 -4.23 13.79
N ARG A 116 6.53 -3.56 12.85
CA ARG A 116 7.65 -2.63 13.14
C ARG A 116 7.16 -1.45 13.99
N LEU A 117 6.01 -0.88 13.65
CA LEU A 117 5.41 0.20 14.43
C LEU A 117 5.11 -0.22 15.88
N THR A 118 4.51 -1.39 16.07
CA THR A 118 4.25 -1.91 17.42
C THR A 118 5.53 -2.12 18.21
N GLN A 119 6.58 -2.65 17.58
CA GLN A 119 7.88 -2.85 18.24
C GLN A 119 8.50 -1.53 18.70
N GLU A 120 8.48 -0.49 17.86
CA GLU A 120 9.01 0.83 18.22
C GLU A 120 8.23 1.47 19.39
N GLN A 121 6.91 1.30 19.44
CA GLN A 121 6.09 1.77 20.56
C GLN A 121 6.48 1.10 21.88
N LEU A 122 6.62 -0.24 21.89
CA LEU A 122 7.04 -0.99 23.07
C LEU A 122 8.45 -0.59 23.55
N LEU A 123 9.39 -0.36 22.62
CA LEU A 123 10.73 0.10 22.94
C LEU A 123 10.73 1.52 23.52
N HIS A 124 9.87 2.40 23.01
CA HIS A 124 9.69 3.75 23.55
C HIS A 124 9.19 3.72 25.00
N GLU A 125 8.15 2.92 25.28
CA GLU A 125 7.61 2.74 26.63
C GLU A 125 8.66 2.23 27.62
N GLN A 126 9.50 1.26 27.22
CA GLN A 126 10.58 0.74 28.07
C GLN A 126 11.64 1.78 28.42
N ARG A 127 11.94 2.70 27.50
CA ARG A 127 12.89 3.81 27.71
C ARG A 127 12.34 4.88 28.65
N GLU A 128 11.03 5.05 28.73
CA GLU A 128 10.40 6.02 29.64
C GLU A 128 10.29 5.50 31.09
N VAL A 129 10.32 4.19 31.29
CA VAL A 129 10.22 3.54 32.60
C VAL A 129 11.59 3.28 33.25
N SER A 130 12.68 3.36 32.48
CA SER A 130 14.08 3.18 32.95
C SER A 130 14.75 4.50 33.31
#